data_AF-B3P4B4-F1
#
_entry.id   AF-B3P4B4-F1
#
_cell.length_a   1.000
_cell.length_b   1.000
_cell.length_c   1.000
_cell.angle_alpha   90.00
_cell.angle_beta   90.00
_cell.angle_gamma   90.00
#
_symmetry.space_group_name_H-M   'P 1'
#
loop_
_entity.id
_entity.type
_entity.pdbx_description
1 polymer ?
#
loop_
_entity_poly.entity_id
_entity_poly.type
_entity_poly.pdbx_seq_one_letter_code
_entity_poly.pdbx_strand_id
1 'polypeptide(L)'
;MMGIDALILQVYQRRMVKILLATFARMLIVSSFLADALHICQYWRLEQSILNMNCCCGLIAAGVCINLLAIGQFIGSALIVTRIQINLGTGLIWMAAHLRMAVNPSQWSLVRYFQLCNVISALLVIMLRSRRTPVVAFLLLTYVNCKNKDRLLWHVLYKYAVKLLVGFILVGYRQRVSAGLMVLLLSIHCVDMHIWLDSSLRHAALTSSDNFWHKVSVAGGLIFIVVNSRHYHSMF
;
A
#
# COMPACT_ATOMS: atom_id res chain seq x y z
N MET A 1 28.89 -22.68 29.92
CA MET A 1 27.96 -21.55 30.18
C MET A 1 27.91 -20.52 29.05
N MET A 2 29.00 -20.20 28.33
CA MET A 2 28.98 -19.21 27.21
C MET A 2 28.05 -19.52 26.01
N GLY A 3 27.72 -20.78 25.74
CA GLY A 3 26.86 -21.15 24.60
C GLY A 3 25.37 -20.79 24.76
N ILE A 4 24.89 -20.68 26.00
CA ILE A 4 23.47 -20.40 26.30
C ILE A 4 23.18 -18.90 26.07
N ASP A 5 24.09 -18.02 26.48
CA ASP A 5 23.95 -16.56 26.28
C ASP A 5 23.97 -16.17 24.80
N ALA A 6 24.83 -16.81 23.99
CA ALA A 6 24.89 -16.59 22.55
C ALA A 6 23.58 -17.01 21.85
N LEU A 7 22.95 -18.10 22.31
CA LEU A 7 21.70 -18.60 21.74
C LEU A 7 20.51 -17.72 22.17
N ILE A 8 20.48 -17.26 23.42
CA ILE A 8 19.47 -16.31 23.92
C ILE A 8 19.56 -14.99 23.16
N LEU A 9 20.78 -14.46 22.95
CA LEU A 9 21.00 -13.23 22.19
C LEU A 9 20.53 -13.37 20.74
N GLN A 10 20.80 -14.51 20.09
CA GLN A 10 20.36 -14.77 18.71
C GLN A 10 18.82 -14.83 18.60
N VAL A 11 18.16 -15.46 19.56
CA VAL A 11 16.68 -15.54 19.60
C VAL A 11 16.06 -14.17 19.85
N TYR A 12 16.64 -13.39 20.78
CA TYR A 12 16.20 -12.03 21.07
C TYR A 12 16.35 -11.10 19.85
N GLN A 13 17.52 -11.09 19.22
CA GLN A 13 17.79 -10.30 18.02
C GLN A 13 16.80 -10.64 16.90
N ARG A 14 16.56 -11.94 16.65
CA ARG A 14 15.60 -12.38 15.65
C ARG A 14 14.17 -11.93 15.95
N ARG A 15 13.75 -11.96 17.22
CA ARG A 15 12.42 -11.52 17.64
C ARG A 15 12.28 -10.00 17.48
N MET A 16 13.28 -9.22 17.89
CA MET A 16 13.30 -7.77 17.73
C MET A 16 13.23 -7.34 16.26
N VAL A 17 14.08 -7.93 15.40
CA VAL A 17 14.06 -7.66 13.95
C VAL A 17 12.69 -7.99 13.34
N LYS A 18 12.07 -9.09 13.76
CA LYS A 18 10.73 -9.47 13.28
C LYS A 18 9.67 -8.45 13.68
N ILE A 19 9.70 -7.97 14.92
CA ILE A 19 8.76 -6.96 15.43
C ILE A 19 8.96 -5.64 14.68
N LEU A 20 10.21 -5.17 14.59
CA LEU A 20 10.57 -3.94 13.90
C LEU A 20 10.12 -3.97 12.43
N LEU A 21 10.43 -5.05 11.71
CA LEU A 21 10.08 -5.21 10.30
C LEU A 21 8.57 -5.33 10.10
N ALA A 22 7.84 -5.98 11.02
CA ALA A 22 6.38 -6.02 10.98
C ALA A 22 5.74 -4.65 11.22
N THR A 23 6.31 -3.84 12.11
CA THR A 23 5.83 -2.47 12.37
C THR A 23 6.16 -1.56 11.20
N PHE A 24 7.37 -1.65 10.65
CA PHE A 24 7.78 -0.91 9.46
C PHE A 24 6.89 -1.24 8.24
N ALA A 25 6.59 -2.53 8.03
CA ALA A 25 5.67 -2.95 6.97
C ALA A 25 4.28 -2.31 7.09
N ARG A 26 3.74 -2.15 8.31
CA ARG A 26 2.46 -1.46 8.54
C ARG A 26 2.53 0.02 8.22
N MET A 27 3.63 0.69 8.61
CA MET A 27 3.87 2.09 8.26
C MET A 27 3.86 2.28 6.74
N LEU A 28 4.54 1.39 6.01
CA LEU A 28 4.56 1.43 4.55
C LEU A 28 3.18 1.20 3.95
N ILE A 29 2.41 0.21 4.40
CA ILE A 29 1.05 -0.07 3.88
C ILE A 29 0.15 1.15 4.04
N VAL A 30 0.23 1.83 5.17
CA VAL A 30 -0.60 2.98 5.51
C VAL A 30 -0.12 4.28 4.84
N SER A 31 1.11 4.33 4.34
CA SER A 31 1.73 5.54 3.78
C SER A 31 0.95 6.18 2.63
N SER A 32 0.26 5.40 1.80
CA SER A 32 -0.58 5.94 0.71
C SER A 32 -1.76 6.75 1.24
N PHE A 33 -2.44 6.25 2.27
CA PHE A 33 -3.55 6.97 2.88
C PHE A 33 -3.07 8.19 3.67
N LEU A 34 -1.89 8.10 4.28
CA LEU A 34 -1.29 9.22 4.98
C LEU A 34 -0.88 10.34 4.00
N ALA A 35 -0.29 9.97 2.86
CA ALA A 35 0.04 10.92 1.80
C ALA A 35 -1.22 11.58 1.22
N ASP A 36 -2.29 10.80 1.01
CA ASP A 36 -3.60 11.28 0.58
C ASP A 36 -4.21 12.29 1.58
N ALA A 37 -4.10 12.01 2.88
CA ALA A 37 -4.59 12.90 3.94
C ALA A 37 -3.78 14.20 4.03
N LEU A 38 -2.45 14.09 3.93
CA LEU A 38 -1.55 15.26 3.89
C LEU A 38 -1.82 16.12 2.66
N HIS A 39 -2.08 15.50 1.50
CA HIS A 39 -2.44 16.22 0.28
C HIS A 39 -3.73 17.02 0.47
N ILE A 40 -4.76 16.41 1.08
CA ILE A 40 -5.99 17.11 1.42
C ILE A 40 -5.72 18.31 2.35
N CYS A 41 -4.87 18.14 3.36
CA CYS A 41 -4.53 19.23 4.26
C CYS A 41 -3.80 20.38 3.55
N GLN A 42 -2.87 20.08 2.64
CA GLN A 42 -2.12 21.08 1.89
C GLN A 42 -2.99 21.82 0.88
N TYR A 43 -3.84 21.09 0.14
CA TYR A 43 -4.68 21.62 -0.94
C TYR A 43 -6.14 21.75 -0.53
N TRP A 44 -6.37 22.04 0.76
CA TRP A 44 -7.68 22.10 1.38
C TRP A 44 -8.74 22.88 0.58
N ARG A 45 -8.43 24.14 0.24
CA ARG A 45 -9.36 25.02 -0.48
C ARG A 45 -9.64 24.54 -1.91
N LEU A 46 -8.66 23.91 -2.54
CA LEU A 46 -8.77 23.41 -3.90
C LEU A 46 -9.70 22.19 -3.95
N GLU A 47 -9.48 21.21 -3.09
CA GLU A 47 -10.35 20.02 -2.96
C GLU A 47 -11.78 20.44 -2.57
N GLN A 48 -11.94 21.43 -1.69
CA GLN A 48 -13.25 21.97 -1.33
C GLN A 48 -14.00 22.59 -2.52
N SER A 49 -13.28 23.32 -3.38
CA SER A 49 -13.86 23.91 -4.58
C SER A 49 -14.25 22.83 -5.60
N ILE A 50 -13.38 21.83 -5.81
CA ILE A 50 -13.64 20.70 -6.71
C ILE A 50 -14.87 19.93 -6.25
N LEU A 51 -14.96 19.62 -4.95
CA LEU A 51 -16.10 18.93 -4.38
C LEU A 51 -17.40 19.74 -4.52
N ASN A 52 -17.35 21.03 -4.25
CA ASN A 52 -18.52 21.89 -4.42
C ASN A 52 -18.99 21.93 -5.88
N MET A 53 -18.07 21.92 -6.85
CA MET A 53 -18.42 21.84 -8.27
C MET A 53 -19.04 20.49 -8.65
N ASN A 54 -18.56 19.38 -8.06
CA ASN A 54 -19.02 18.04 -8.40
C ASN A 54 -20.38 17.68 -7.75
N CYS A 55 -20.58 18.02 -6.47
CA CYS A 55 -21.76 17.62 -5.71
C CYS A 55 -22.78 18.74 -5.48
N CYS A 56 -22.48 19.99 -5.89
CA CYS A 56 -23.32 21.17 -5.69
C CYS A 56 -23.86 21.35 -4.24
N CYS A 57 -23.14 20.82 -3.25
CA CYS A 57 -23.60 20.69 -1.86
C CYS A 57 -23.31 21.95 -1.01
N GLY A 58 -22.72 22.99 -1.61
CA GLY A 58 -22.31 24.22 -0.94
C GLY A 58 -20.92 24.12 -0.31
N LEU A 59 -20.26 25.27 -0.17
CA LEU A 59 -18.86 25.33 0.26
C LEU A 59 -18.66 24.78 1.68
N ILE A 60 -19.59 25.06 2.61
CA ILE A 60 -19.47 24.64 4.01
C ILE A 60 -19.59 23.12 4.14
N ALA A 61 -20.59 22.51 3.50
CA ALA A 61 -20.78 21.06 3.53
C ALA A 61 -19.61 20.31 2.88
N ALA A 62 -19.11 20.82 1.74
CA ALA A 62 -17.90 20.30 1.10
C ALA A 62 -16.68 20.37 2.06
N GLY A 63 -16.52 21.49 2.77
CA GLY A 63 -15.48 21.65 3.77
C GLY A 63 -15.61 20.67 4.93
N VAL A 64 -16.80 20.45 5.48
CA VAL A 64 -16.98 19.47 6.57
C VAL A 64 -16.65 18.05 6.08
N CYS A 65 -17.09 17.68 4.88
CA CYS A 65 -16.85 16.36 4.30
C CYS A 65 -15.35 16.06 4.14
N ILE A 66 -14.59 16.99 3.56
CA ILE A 66 -13.15 16.81 3.31
C ILE A 66 -12.37 16.72 4.63
N ASN A 67 -12.80 17.44 5.67
CA ASN A 67 -12.16 17.43 6.99
C ASN A 67 -12.38 16.07 7.64
N LEU A 68 -13.61 15.56 7.55
CA LEU A 68 -13.96 14.24 8.05
C LEU A 68 -13.16 13.14 7.33
N LEU A 69 -12.98 13.26 6.02
CA LEU A 69 -12.14 12.35 5.22
C LEU A 69 -10.68 12.38 5.67
N ALA A 70 -10.09 13.57 5.81
CA ALA A 70 -8.70 13.72 6.24
C ALA A 70 -8.49 13.17 7.67
N ILE A 71 -9.32 13.60 8.63
CA ILE A 71 -9.27 13.13 10.02
C ILE A 71 -9.45 11.61 10.07
N GLY A 72 -10.39 11.07 9.29
CA GLY A 72 -10.61 9.64 9.22
C GLY A 72 -9.36 8.90 8.74
N GLN A 73 -8.74 9.35 7.65
CA GLN A 73 -7.51 8.74 7.15
C GLN A 73 -6.36 8.83 8.17
N PHE A 74 -6.20 9.94 8.91
CA PHE A 74 -5.20 10.05 9.97
C PHE A 74 -5.47 9.08 11.14
N ILE A 75 -6.70 9.07 11.66
CA ILE A 75 -7.08 8.21 12.79
C ILE A 75 -6.93 6.74 12.40
N GLY A 76 -7.47 6.35 11.24
CA GLY A 76 -7.36 4.99 10.74
C GLY A 76 -5.91 4.54 10.55
N SER A 77 -5.06 5.45 10.05
CA SER A 77 -3.63 5.22 9.88
C SER A 77 -2.92 4.97 11.22
N ALA A 78 -3.17 5.82 12.20
CA ALA A 78 -2.59 5.70 13.54
C ALA A 78 -3.04 4.40 14.26
N LEU A 79 -4.31 4.02 14.11
CA LEU A 79 -4.86 2.79 14.73
C LEU A 79 -4.21 1.51 14.20
N ILE A 80 -3.90 1.46 12.89
CA ILE A 80 -3.24 0.29 12.27
C ILE A 80 -1.78 0.17 12.73
N VAL A 81 -1.08 1.29 12.82
CA VAL A 81 0.32 1.36 13.25
C VAL A 81 0.48 0.97 14.72
N THR A 82 -0.32 1.57 15.61
CA THR A 82 -0.29 1.35 17.06
C THR A 82 -0.86 -0.01 17.49
N ARG A 83 -1.51 -0.73 16.57
CA ARG A 83 -2.15 -2.04 16.80
C ARG A 83 -3.33 -2.03 17.77
N ILE A 84 -3.82 -0.87 18.21
CA ILE A 84 -4.85 -0.78 19.26
C ILE A 84 -6.17 -1.36 18.75
N GLN A 85 -6.66 -0.88 17.60
CA GLN A 85 -7.92 -1.35 17.00
C GLN A 85 -7.77 -1.47 15.48
N ILE A 86 -7.03 -2.48 15.04
CA ILE A 86 -6.72 -2.70 13.61
C ILE A 86 -8.00 -2.87 12.78
N ASN A 87 -9.01 -3.56 13.30
CA ASN A 87 -10.27 -3.79 12.58
C ASN A 87 -11.01 -2.47 12.32
N LEU A 88 -11.12 -1.61 13.35
CA LEU A 88 -11.76 -0.31 13.22
C LEU A 88 -10.95 0.62 12.32
N GLY A 89 -9.62 0.66 12.48
CA GLY A 89 -8.75 1.45 11.60
C GLY A 89 -8.85 1.02 10.13
N THR A 90 -8.88 -0.29 9.88
CA THR A 90 -9.01 -0.84 8.51
C THR A 90 -10.37 -0.51 7.91
N GLY A 91 -11.47 -0.71 8.65
CA GLY A 91 -12.81 -0.37 8.18
C GLY A 91 -12.97 1.12 7.91
N LEU A 92 -12.39 1.97 8.77
CA LEU A 92 -12.46 3.41 8.65
C LEU A 92 -11.68 3.93 7.44
N ILE A 93 -10.46 3.42 7.21
CA ILE A 93 -9.71 3.74 5.98
C ILE A 93 -10.45 3.24 4.73
N TRP A 94 -11.00 2.02 4.78
CA TRP A 94 -11.74 1.45 3.66
C TRP A 94 -12.92 2.36 3.28
N MET A 95 -13.75 2.72 4.26
CA MET A 95 -14.90 3.60 4.05
C MET A 95 -14.46 4.97 3.52
N ALA A 96 -13.44 5.58 4.12
CA ALA A 96 -12.93 6.88 3.69
C ALA A 96 -12.39 6.85 2.25
N ALA A 97 -11.69 5.77 1.86
CA ALA A 97 -11.16 5.60 0.51
C ALA A 97 -12.27 5.43 -0.53
N HIS A 98 -13.32 4.66 -0.23
CA HIS A 98 -14.46 4.50 -1.13
C HIS A 98 -15.28 5.78 -1.24
N LEU A 99 -15.52 6.46 -0.12
CA LEU A 99 -16.24 7.73 -0.11
C LEU A 99 -15.50 8.78 -0.95
N ARG A 100 -14.17 8.90 -0.77
CA ARG A 100 -13.35 9.82 -1.59
C ARG A 100 -13.48 9.53 -3.08
N MET A 101 -13.41 8.25 -3.45
CA MET A 101 -13.56 7.84 -4.84
C MET A 101 -14.96 8.15 -5.39
N ALA A 102 -16.03 7.90 -4.61
CA ALA A 102 -17.41 8.20 -5.00
C ALA A 102 -17.65 9.71 -5.20
N VAL A 103 -16.97 10.52 -4.39
CA VAL A 103 -17.16 11.98 -4.33
C VAL A 103 -16.37 12.73 -5.42
N ASN A 104 -15.25 12.16 -5.89
CA ASN A 104 -14.42 12.78 -6.92
C ASN A 104 -14.51 12.02 -8.26
N PRO A 105 -15.41 12.41 -9.18
CA PRO A 105 -15.54 11.79 -10.50
C PRO A 105 -14.27 11.90 -11.35
N SER A 106 -13.45 12.93 -11.14
CA SER A 106 -12.13 13.06 -11.78
C SER A 106 -11.15 11.93 -11.40
N GLN A 107 -11.42 11.23 -10.29
CA GLN A 107 -10.61 10.10 -9.85
C GLN A 107 -11.12 8.75 -10.38
N TRP A 108 -12.31 8.69 -10.99
CA TRP A 108 -12.92 7.48 -11.59
C TRP A 108 -12.16 7.01 -12.84
N SER A 109 -11.00 6.40 -12.61
CA SER A 109 -10.27 5.62 -13.60
C SER A 109 -10.16 4.19 -13.13
N LEU A 110 -10.26 3.24 -14.07
CA LEU A 110 -10.08 1.81 -13.77
C LEU A 110 -8.72 1.54 -13.11
N VAL A 111 -7.68 2.27 -13.52
CA VAL A 111 -6.33 2.16 -12.95
C VAL A 111 -6.31 2.55 -11.47
N ARG A 112 -6.86 3.71 -11.10
CA ARG A 112 -6.91 4.14 -9.68
C ARG A 112 -7.78 3.22 -8.83
N TYR A 113 -8.86 2.70 -9.40
CA TYR A 113 -9.71 1.73 -8.70
C TYR A 113 -8.94 0.44 -8.37
N PHE A 114 -8.21 -0.14 -9.33
CA PHE A 114 -7.38 -1.31 -9.08
C PHE A 114 -6.25 -1.04 -8.07
N GLN A 115 -5.69 0.17 -8.07
CA GLN A 115 -4.70 0.58 -7.07
C GLN A 115 -5.30 0.63 -5.67
N LEU A 116 -6.49 1.24 -5.52
CA LEU A 116 -7.25 1.26 -4.26
C LEU A 116 -7.57 -0.15 -3.77
N CYS A 117 -8.12 -1.01 -4.63
CA CYS A 117 -8.41 -2.41 -4.28
C CYS A 117 -7.16 -3.17 -3.83
N ASN A 118 -6.01 -2.91 -4.44
CA ASN A 118 -4.75 -3.56 -4.07
C ASN A 118 -4.28 -3.15 -2.67
N VAL A 119 -4.31 -1.85 -2.36
CA VAL A 119 -3.95 -1.36 -1.02
C VAL A 119 -4.96 -1.86 0.02
N ILE A 120 -6.25 -1.88 -0.29
CA ILE A 120 -7.28 -2.44 0.60
C ILE A 120 -7.06 -3.94 0.82
N SER A 121 -6.65 -4.68 -0.21
CA SER A 121 -6.26 -6.08 -0.06
C SER A 121 -5.05 -6.23 0.85
N ALA A 122 -4.07 -5.33 0.79
CA ALA A 122 -2.95 -5.30 1.73
C ALA A 122 -3.42 -5.05 3.18
N LEU A 123 -4.39 -4.15 3.39
CA LEU A 123 -5.02 -3.94 4.70
C LEU A 123 -5.75 -5.18 5.20
N LEU A 124 -6.51 -5.85 4.33
CA LEU A 124 -7.19 -7.11 4.64
C LEU A 124 -6.21 -8.21 5.05
N VAL A 125 -4.99 -8.26 4.47
CA VAL A 125 -3.92 -9.17 4.91
C VAL A 125 -3.47 -8.89 6.35
N ILE A 126 -3.49 -7.63 6.80
CA ILE A 126 -3.18 -7.27 8.19
C ILE A 126 -4.34 -7.67 9.12
N MET A 127 -5.57 -7.40 8.70
CA MET A 127 -6.79 -7.55 9.51
C MET A 127 -7.21 -9.02 9.67
N LEU A 128 -7.25 -9.78 8.58
CA LEU A 128 -7.86 -11.11 8.57
C LEU A 128 -6.95 -12.17 9.22
N ARG A 129 -7.57 -12.96 10.11
CA ARG A 129 -6.94 -14.13 10.73
C ARG A 129 -6.64 -15.22 9.69
N SER A 130 -7.54 -15.44 8.74
CA SER A 130 -7.32 -16.32 7.58
C SER A 130 -6.62 -15.54 6.48
N ARG A 131 -5.35 -15.86 6.24
CA ARG A 131 -4.50 -15.04 5.37
C ARG A 131 -4.45 -15.53 3.93
N ARG A 132 -4.98 -16.71 3.61
CA ARG A 132 -4.88 -17.29 2.25
C ARG A 132 -5.60 -16.42 1.22
N THR A 133 -6.89 -16.18 1.42
CA THR A 133 -7.73 -15.41 0.49
C THR A 133 -7.24 -13.97 0.29
N PRO A 134 -6.94 -13.16 1.33
CA PRO A 134 -6.48 -11.79 1.10
C PRO A 134 -5.07 -11.74 0.49
N VAL A 135 -4.19 -12.72 0.76
CA VAL A 135 -2.87 -12.76 0.10
C VAL A 135 -2.98 -13.08 -1.38
N VAL A 136 -3.83 -14.03 -1.76
CA VAL A 136 -4.05 -14.33 -3.19
C VAL A 136 -4.64 -13.12 -3.89
N ALA A 137 -5.66 -12.48 -3.30
CA ALA A 137 -6.25 -11.26 -3.84
C ALA A 137 -5.22 -10.13 -3.99
N PHE A 138 -4.43 -9.87 -2.94
CA PHE A 138 -3.36 -8.86 -2.95
C PHE A 138 -2.32 -9.13 -4.04
N LEU A 139 -1.85 -10.38 -4.19
CA LEU A 139 -0.87 -10.74 -5.20
C LEU A 139 -1.43 -10.62 -6.62
N LEU A 140 -2.68 -11.02 -6.83
CA LEU A 140 -3.38 -10.88 -8.11
C LEU A 140 -3.54 -9.41 -8.49
N LEU A 141 -4.00 -8.58 -7.56
CA LEU A 141 -4.16 -7.14 -7.77
C LEU A 141 -2.82 -6.43 -7.97
N THR A 142 -1.77 -6.86 -7.27
CA THR A 142 -0.40 -6.38 -7.50
C THR A 142 0.08 -6.73 -8.90
N TYR A 143 -0.23 -7.93 -9.40
CA TYR A 143 0.08 -8.33 -10.78
C TYR A 143 -0.67 -7.47 -11.81
N VAL A 144 -1.97 -7.24 -11.62
CA VAL A 144 -2.80 -6.42 -12.53
C VAL A 144 -2.29 -4.97 -12.58
N ASN A 145 -2.01 -4.35 -11.43
CA ASN A 145 -1.49 -2.98 -11.37
C ASN A 145 -0.10 -2.84 -11.98
N CYS A 146 0.70 -3.90 -12.01
CA CYS A 146 2.01 -3.91 -12.63
C CYS A 146 1.97 -4.00 -14.17
N LYS A 147 0.89 -4.51 -14.76
CA LYS A 147 0.77 -4.77 -16.20
C LYS A 147 0.71 -3.48 -17.05
N ASN A 148 0.22 -2.38 -16.48
CA ASN A 148 -0.16 -1.19 -17.23
C ASN A 148 0.93 -0.10 -17.24
N LYS A 149 2.16 -0.44 -17.66
CA LYS A 149 3.28 0.51 -17.69
C LYS A 149 3.87 0.66 -19.09
N ASP A 150 4.06 1.92 -19.49
CA ASP A 150 4.16 2.39 -20.88
C ASP A 150 5.53 2.15 -21.56
N ARG A 151 6.59 1.83 -20.80
CA ARG A 151 7.92 1.57 -21.37
C ARG A 151 8.06 0.11 -21.82
N LEU A 152 8.34 -0.15 -23.10
CA LEU A 152 8.50 -1.49 -23.70
C LEU A 152 9.46 -2.42 -22.94
N LEU A 153 10.63 -1.93 -22.52
CA LEU A 153 11.60 -2.73 -21.73
C LEU A 153 11.03 -3.13 -20.37
N TRP A 154 10.38 -2.20 -19.68
CA TRP A 154 9.68 -2.48 -18.44
C TRP A 154 8.48 -3.39 -18.66
N HIS A 155 7.79 -3.28 -19.79
CA HIS A 155 6.65 -4.12 -20.13
C HIS A 155 7.07 -5.59 -20.24
N VAL A 156 8.16 -5.88 -20.94
CA VAL A 156 8.71 -7.25 -21.06
C VAL A 156 9.20 -7.74 -19.70
N LEU A 157 10.03 -6.96 -19.00
CA LEU A 157 10.59 -7.35 -17.71
C LEU A 157 9.49 -7.61 -16.67
N TYR A 158 8.51 -6.71 -16.54
CA TYR A 158 7.40 -6.89 -15.60
C TYR A 158 6.49 -8.06 -15.99
N LYS A 159 6.18 -8.23 -17.28
CA LYS A 159 5.28 -9.30 -17.74
C LYS A 159 5.80 -10.69 -17.39
N TYR A 160 7.10 -10.94 -17.50
CA TYR A 160 7.70 -12.24 -17.17
C TYR A 160 8.18 -12.32 -15.72
N ALA A 161 8.93 -11.32 -15.24
CA ALA A 161 9.51 -11.37 -13.90
C ALA A 161 8.44 -11.29 -12.81
N VAL A 162 7.47 -10.36 -12.89
CA VAL A 162 6.43 -10.25 -11.85
C VAL A 162 5.51 -11.47 -11.86
N LYS A 163 5.15 -12.00 -13.03
CA LYS A 163 4.35 -13.23 -13.14
C LYS A 163 5.05 -14.42 -12.45
N LEU A 164 6.34 -14.57 -12.69
CA LEU A 164 7.16 -15.63 -12.11
C LEU A 164 7.35 -15.46 -10.60
N LEU A 165 7.61 -14.22 -10.13
CA LEU A 165 7.74 -13.91 -8.71
C LEU A 165 6.45 -14.13 -7.93
N VAL A 166 5.31 -13.66 -8.45
CA VAL A 166 3.99 -13.92 -7.86
C VAL A 166 3.71 -15.41 -7.81
N GLY A 167 4.02 -16.15 -8.88
CA GLY A 167 3.93 -17.61 -8.90
C GLY A 167 4.75 -18.26 -7.78
N PHE A 168 6.01 -17.85 -7.60
CA PHE A 168 6.85 -18.37 -6.51
C PHE A 168 6.30 -18.04 -5.11
N ILE A 169 5.73 -16.85 -4.91
CA ILE A 169 5.13 -16.47 -3.63
C ILE A 169 3.90 -17.34 -3.35
N LEU A 170 3.05 -17.58 -4.35
CA LEU A 170 1.85 -18.41 -4.26
C LEU A 170 2.18 -19.88 -3.95
N VAL A 171 3.18 -20.44 -4.65
CA VAL A 171 3.64 -21.83 -4.44
C VAL A 171 4.39 -21.99 -3.11
N GLY A 172 4.85 -20.88 -2.51
CA GLY A 172 5.65 -20.91 -1.29
C GLY A 172 7.14 -21.15 -1.53
N TYR A 173 7.58 -21.16 -2.80
CA TYR A 173 8.97 -21.40 -3.16
C TYR A 173 9.83 -20.17 -2.85
N ARG A 174 10.81 -20.32 -1.94
CA ARG A 174 11.77 -19.26 -1.53
C ARG A 174 11.11 -17.88 -1.33
N GLN A 175 9.95 -17.82 -0.65
CA GLN A 175 9.12 -16.61 -0.54
C GLN A 175 9.89 -15.35 -0.12
N ARG A 176 10.88 -15.49 0.78
CA ARG A 176 11.72 -14.36 1.23
C ARG A 176 12.52 -13.72 0.10
N VAL A 177 13.11 -14.56 -0.76
CA VAL A 177 13.91 -14.10 -1.90
C VAL A 177 13.00 -13.54 -2.98
N SER A 178 11.90 -14.23 -3.29
CA SER A 178 10.95 -13.76 -4.31
C SER A 178 10.35 -12.40 -3.96
N ALA A 179 9.84 -12.24 -2.73
CA ALA A 179 9.30 -10.97 -2.29
C ALA A 179 10.37 -9.87 -2.17
N GLY A 180 11.59 -10.21 -1.74
CA GLY A 180 12.72 -9.27 -1.75
C GLY A 180 13.05 -8.78 -3.16
N LEU A 181 13.10 -9.68 -4.15
CA LEU A 181 13.33 -9.33 -5.54
C LEU A 181 12.18 -8.49 -6.12
N MET A 182 10.93 -8.78 -5.72
CA MET A 182 9.78 -8.00 -6.16
C MET A 182 9.80 -6.58 -5.58
N VAL A 183 10.14 -6.42 -4.30
CA VAL A 183 10.34 -5.11 -3.66
C VAL A 183 11.49 -4.36 -4.34
N LEU A 184 12.61 -5.02 -4.62
CA LEU A 184 13.75 -4.42 -5.33
C LEU A 184 13.33 -3.91 -6.72
N LEU A 185 12.59 -4.72 -7.47
CA LEU A 185 12.12 -4.37 -8.81
C LEU A 185 11.11 -3.21 -8.80
N LEU A 186 10.25 -3.14 -7.77
CA LEU A 186 9.37 -2.00 -7.50
C LEU A 186 10.19 -0.74 -7.18
N SER A 187 11.24 -0.84 -6.35
CA SER A 187 12.11 0.27 -5.97
C SER A 187 12.92 0.83 -7.15
N ILE A 188 13.54 -0.04 -7.96
CA ILE A 188 14.27 0.38 -9.16
C ILE A 188 13.34 1.12 -10.11
N HIS A 189 12.11 0.62 -10.29
CA HIS A 189 11.11 1.30 -11.11
C HIS A 189 10.65 2.64 -10.49
N CYS A 190 10.58 2.76 -9.16
CA CYS A 190 10.27 4.06 -8.53
C CYS A 190 11.35 5.09 -8.85
N VAL A 191 12.62 4.71 -8.71
CA VAL A 191 13.76 5.59 -8.98
C VAL A 191 13.83 5.96 -10.47
N ASP A 192 13.67 5.00 -11.38
CA ASP A 192 13.66 5.26 -12.84
C ASP A 192 12.56 6.24 -13.25
N MET A 193 11.34 6.11 -12.70
CA MET A 193 10.27 7.06 -12.99
C MET A 193 10.53 8.45 -12.42
N HIS A 194 11.23 8.56 -11.29
CA HIS A 194 11.49 9.86 -10.66
C HIS A 194 12.66 10.60 -11.32
N ILE A 195 13.72 9.89 -11.73
CA ILE A 195 14.88 10.48 -12.41
C ILE A 195 14.50 11.06 -13.78
N TRP A 196 13.57 10.40 -14.49
CA TRP A 196 13.15 10.83 -15.83
C TRP A 196 12.01 11.87 -15.85
N LEU A 197 11.53 12.30 -14.68
CA LEU A 197 10.43 13.27 -14.55
C LEU A 197 10.94 14.71 -14.41
N ASP A 198 11.97 15.10 -15.14
CA ASP A 198 12.63 16.42 -15.01
C ASP A 198 12.39 17.37 -16.21
N SER A 199 11.25 17.33 -16.90
CA SER A 199 11.00 18.35 -17.96
C SER A 199 9.57 18.62 -18.43
N SER A 200 8.51 17.97 -17.96
CA SER A 200 7.18 18.21 -18.55
C SER A 200 6.00 18.05 -17.58
N LEU A 201 5.39 19.20 -17.26
CA LEU A 201 4.06 19.43 -16.67
C LEU A 201 3.73 18.93 -15.25
N ARG A 202 3.32 19.91 -14.43
CA ARG A 202 2.83 19.83 -13.04
C ARG A 202 1.69 18.81 -12.80
N HIS A 203 0.94 18.43 -13.83
CA HIS A 203 -0.08 17.37 -13.74
C HIS A 203 0.51 15.95 -13.74
N ALA A 204 1.64 15.73 -14.42
CA ALA A 204 2.36 14.46 -14.34
C ALA A 204 2.97 14.25 -12.96
N ALA A 205 3.41 15.33 -12.29
CA ALA A 205 3.98 15.28 -10.94
C ALA A 205 3.01 14.78 -9.87
N LEU A 206 1.75 15.26 -9.86
CA LEU A 206 0.73 14.75 -8.91
C LEU A 206 0.45 13.25 -9.13
N THR A 207 0.22 12.84 -10.38
CA THR A 207 -0.01 11.42 -10.70
C THR A 207 1.19 10.53 -10.40
N SER A 208 2.42 11.07 -10.49
CA SER A 208 3.65 10.36 -10.17
C SER A 208 3.79 10.15 -8.66
N SER A 209 3.44 11.15 -7.85
CA SER A 209 3.45 11.06 -6.38
C SER A 209 2.44 10.01 -5.88
N ASP A 210 1.21 10.01 -6.39
CA ASP A 210 0.19 9.01 -6.01
C ASP A 210 0.66 7.58 -6.35
N ASN A 211 1.24 7.42 -7.55
CA ASN A 211 1.81 6.16 -8.01
C ASN A 211 3.02 5.70 -7.18
N PHE A 212 3.79 6.64 -6.64
CA PHE A 212 4.92 6.35 -5.75
C PHE A 212 4.41 5.80 -4.43
N TRP A 213 3.52 6.52 -3.74
CA TRP A 213 2.99 6.08 -2.44
C TRP A 213 2.21 4.78 -2.53
N HIS A 214 1.51 4.55 -3.65
CA HIS A 214 0.91 3.25 -3.95
C HIS A 214 1.94 2.11 -3.95
N LYS A 215 3.06 2.27 -4.67
CA LYS A 215 4.12 1.24 -4.74
C LYS A 215 4.79 1.02 -3.39
N VAL A 216 5.00 2.08 -2.61
CA VAL A 216 5.50 1.99 -1.23
C VAL A 216 4.56 1.16 -0.36
N SER A 217 3.25 1.38 -0.48
CA SER A 217 2.23 0.58 0.21
C SER A 217 2.24 -0.90 -0.20
N VAL A 218 2.34 -1.18 -1.51
CA VAL A 218 2.49 -2.55 -2.03
C VAL A 218 3.75 -3.23 -1.50
N ALA A 219 4.88 -2.52 -1.45
CA ALA A 219 6.11 -3.05 -0.88
C ALA A 219 5.93 -3.40 0.62
N GLY A 220 5.22 -2.55 1.37
CA GLY A 220 4.82 -2.83 2.75
C GLY A 220 4.00 -4.12 2.88
N GLY A 221 3.01 -4.31 2.01
CA GLY A 221 2.19 -5.53 1.96
C GLY A 221 3.03 -6.80 1.75
N LEU A 222 3.98 -6.74 0.82
CA LEU A 222 4.90 -7.85 0.55
C LEU A 222 5.81 -8.17 1.73
N ILE A 223 6.43 -7.15 2.33
CA ILE A 223 7.27 -7.32 3.53
C ILE A 223 6.44 -7.94 4.66
N PHE A 224 5.20 -7.48 4.85
CA PHE A 224 4.31 -8.02 5.89
C PHE A 224 4.03 -9.51 5.67
N ILE A 225 3.74 -9.93 4.43
CA ILE A 225 3.53 -11.34 4.07
C ILE A 225 4.76 -12.18 4.41
N VAL A 226 5.96 -11.71 4.03
CA VAL A 226 7.23 -12.43 4.25
C VAL A 226 7.57 -12.58 5.73
N VAL A 227 7.40 -11.52 6.51
CA VAL A 227 7.66 -11.53 7.95
C VAL A 227 6.76 -12.54 8.67
N ASN A 228 5.54 -12.69 8.15
CA ASN A 228 4.51 -13.55 8.69
C ASN A 228 4.39 -14.92 7.99
N SER A 229 5.28 -15.22 7.03
CA SER A 229 5.17 -16.39 6.16
C SER A 229 5.34 -17.73 6.90
N ARG A 230 5.97 -17.74 8.08
CA ARG A 230 6.13 -18.95 8.93
C ARG A 230 4.81 -19.61 9.35
N HIS A 231 3.66 -18.92 9.26
CA HIS A 231 2.35 -19.50 9.53
C HIS A 231 1.63 -20.09 8.31
N TYR A 232 2.20 -19.98 7.10
CA TYR A 232 1.58 -20.56 5.90
C TYR A 232 1.96 -22.03 5.69
N HIS A 233 3.09 -22.48 6.24
CA HIS A 233 3.58 -23.85 6.09
C HIS A 233 3.02 -24.86 7.09
N SER A 234 2.43 -24.47 8.23
CA SER A 234 1.90 -25.44 9.22
C SER A 234 0.47 -25.91 8.92
N MET A 235 0.01 -25.74 7.69
CA MET A 235 -1.36 -26.05 7.27
C MET A 235 -1.39 -26.66 5.85
N PHE A 236 -0.24 -27.14 5.41
CA PHE A 236 -0.06 -28.07 4.29
C PHE A 236 0.48 -29.38 4.86
#